data_AF-A0A662ZEM8-F1
#
_entry.id   AF-A0A662ZEM8-F1
#
_cell.length_a   1.000
_cell.length_b   1.000
_cell.length_c   1.000
_cell.angle_alpha   90.00
_cell.angle_beta   90.00
_cell.angle_gamma   90.00
#
_symmetry.space_group_name_H-M   'P 1'
#
loop_
_entity.id
_entity.type
_entity.pdbx_description
1 polymer ?
#
loop_
_entity_poly.entity_id
_entity_poly.type
_entity_poly.pdbx_seq_one_letter_code
_entity_poly.pdbx_strand_id
1 'polypeptide(L)'
;MSILTVFRRKSLCLTMAGIIAFGSCMASDALAEDRHFTSGDIPFLVSAMQVKDLKADVYRFNSAMILMANTNNRDDFLINRDELWRSREELSYAVKVIEDSVNDPYAAESSEIVKQIREILLKCEDYANNQNEIVAKYNNFKDGPDVLENVFRNIRETEQLVSRREFSPEEEVRYVQITSARAIYETAVEELFACKSSTEMTEVVDRIQKSHEEYMRLINDNVDVFPELKHAFDEANVTFKKMFANKGYGSELYSYLQMKEVQDGIDMYFNKAIRDVIKEIDKIEIKLKARFN
;
A
#
# COMPACT_ATOMS: atom_id res chain seq x y z
N MET A 1 42.52 10.29 3.11
CA MET A 1 41.72 9.25 2.45
C MET A 1 41.58 9.62 0.98
N SER A 2 41.99 8.76 0.04
CA SER A 2 41.95 9.09 -1.38
C SER A 2 40.52 8.98 -1.94
N ILE A 3 40.18 9.87 -2.88
CA ILE A 3 38.89 9.95 -3.60
C ILE A 3 38.48 8.60 -4.23
N LEU A 4 39.45 7.75 -4.57
CA LEU A 4 39.25 6.38 -5.06
C LEU A 4 38.54 5.44 -4.06
N THR A 5 38.67 5.71 -2.75
CA THR A 5 38.06 4.87 -1.71
C THR A 5 36.54 5.13 -1.60
N VAL A 6 36.09 6.34 -1.95
CA VAL A 6 34.66 6.71 -1.97
C VAL A 6 33.97 6.11 -3.20
N PHE A 7 34.67 6.05 -4.34
CA PHE A 7 34.14 5.47 -5.58
C PHE A 7 33.86 3.95 -5.50
N ARG A 8 34.65 3.19 -4.73
CA ARG A 8 34.44 1.73 -4.60
C ARG A 8 33.25 1.34 -3.72
N ARG A 9 32.82 2.19 -2.78
CA ARG A 9 31.67 1.88 -1.91
C ARG A 9 30.31 2.14 -2.57
N LYS A 10 30.20 3.14 -3.46
CA LYS A 10 28.94 3.40 -4.20
C LYS A 10 28.70 2.41 -5.35
N SER A 11 29.76 1.81 -5.91
CA SER A 11 29.63 0.87 -7.03
C SER A 11 29.09 -0.53 -6.64
N LEU A 12 29.16 -0.92 -5.37
CA LEU A 12 28.82 -2.30 -4.95
C LEU A 12 27.33 -2.49 -4.61
N CYS A 13 26.59 -1.42 -4.26
CA CYS A 13 25.15 -1.51 -3.98
C CYS A 13 24.27 -1.49 -5.24
N LEU A 14 24.83 -1.23 -6.42
CA LEU A 14 24.11 -1.17 -7.69
C LEU A 14 23.89 -2.54 -8.35
N THR A 15 24.44 -3.63 -7.81
CA THR A 15 24.43 -4.95 -8.47
C THR A 15 23.33 -5.90 -7.98
N MET A 16 22.54 -5.54 -6.96
CA MET A 16 21.49 -6.42 -6.42
C MET A 16 20.05 -5.97 -6.69
N ALA A 17 19.81 -4.75 -7.17
CA ALA A 17 18.48 -4.28 -7.60
C ALA A 17 18.25 -4.51 -9.11
N GLY A 18 18.50 -5.75 -9.56
CA GLY A 18 18.02 -6.20 -10.86
C GLY A 18 16.49 -6.23 -10.83
N ILE A 19 15.86 -5.71 -11.88
CA ILE A 19 14.41 -5.58 -12.09
C ILE A 19 13.84 -4.25 -11.53
N ILE A 20 14.24 -3.13 -12.13
CA ILE A 20 13.39 -2.19 -12.88
C ILE A 20 14.36 -1.34 -13.71
N ALA A 21 14.46 -1.65 -14.99
CA ALA A 21 15.30 -0.94 -15.93
C ALA A 21 14.77 0.48 -16.14
N PHE A 22 15.54 1.51 -15.77
CA PHE A 22 15.62 2.77 -16.52
C PHE A 22 16.92 3.49 -16.15
N GLY A 23 17.81 3.64 -17.13
CA GLY A 23 18.77 4.73 -17.13
C GLY A 23 20.12 4.50 -16.46
N SER A 24 20.76 3.35 -16.66
CA SER A 24 22.22 3.41 -16.92
C SER A 24 22.42 4.19 -18.21
N CYS A 25 22.36 5.52 -18.11
CA CYS A 25 23.03 6.41 -19.04
C CYS A 25 24.50 6.05 -18.91
N MET A 26 24.95 5.13 -19.77
CA MET A 26 26.27 5.27 -20.34
C MET A 26 26.40 6.75 -20.65
N ALA A 27 27.39 7.40 -20.06
CA ALA A 27 27.86 8.65 -20.62
C ALA A 27 28.04 8.33 -22.09
N SER A 28 27.14 8.80 -22.94
CA SER A 28 27.37 8.70 -24.36
C SER A 28 28.70 9.39 -24.55
N ASP A 29 29.68 8.66 -25.05
CA ASP A 29 31.03 9.12 -25.40
C ASP A 29 31.03 10.29 -26.42
N ALA A 30 29.91 10.99 -26.60
CA ALA A 30 29.69 12.11 -27.50
C ALA A 30 29.96 13.50 -26.88
N LEU A 31 30.30 13.60 -25.59
CA LEU A 31 30.72 14.88 -24.95
C LEU A 31 32.25 15.01 -24.83
N ALA A 32 33.00 13.99 -25.23
CA ALA A 32 34.46 13.93 -25.11
C ALA A 32 35.19 14.02 -26.46
N GLU A 33 34.50 14.35 -27.56
CA GLU A 33 35.13 14.61 -28.86
C GLU A 33 35.28 16.13 -29.08
N ASP A 34 36.54 16.59 -29.08
CA ASP A 34 37.05 17.88 -29.58
C ASP A 34 36.52 19.23 -29.05
N ARG A 35 35.84 19.29 -27.88
CA ARG A 35 35.55 20.58 -27.22
C ARG A 35 36.62 20.99 -26.21
N HIS A 36 37.30 22.09 -26.49
CA HIS A 36 38.07 22.83 -25.49
C HIS A 36 37.11 23.55 -24.53
N PHE A 37 36.90 22.99 -23.35
CA PHE A 37 36.16 23.66 -22.27
C PHE A 37 36.98 24.82 -21.70
N THR A 38 36.32 25.96 -21.49
CA THR A 38 36.93 27.13 -20.86
C THR A 38 36.64 27.15 -19.36
N SER A 39 37.36 27.98 -18.59
CA SER A 39 37.03 28.21 -17.19
C SER A 39 35.61 28.75 -16.98
N GLY A 40 35.03 29.40 -17.99
CA GLY A 40 33.64 29.88 -17.98
C GLY A 40 32.59 28.77 -18.12
N ASP A 41 32.98 27.56 -18.52
CA ASP A 41 32.08 26.40 -18.67
C ASP A 41 32.01 25.55 -17.40
N ILE A 42 32.96 25.70 -16.48
CA ILE A 42 33.03 24.95 -15.22
C ILE A 42 31.72 25.04 -14.43
N PRO A 43 31.10 26.22 -14.21
CA PRO A 43 29.85 26.31 -13.45
C PRO A 43 28.68 25.54 -14.10
N PHE A 44 28.64 25.49 -15.43
CA PHE A 44 27.61 24.76 -16.19
C PHE A 44 27.83 23.25 -16.13
N LEU A 45 29.08 22.79 -16.18
CA LEU A 45 29.41 21.37 -16.02
C LEU A 45 29.09 20.87 -14.60
N VAL A 46 29.39 21.67 -13.58
CA VAL A 46 29.03 21.37 -12.18
C VAL A 46 27.52 21.30 -12.01
N SER A 47 26.78 22.28 -12.53
CA SER A 47 25.31 22.29 -12.51
C SER A 47 24.72 21.05 -13.23
N ALA A 48 25.29 20.66 -14.38
CA ALA A 48 24.86 19.45 -15.09
C ALA A 48 25.04 18.16 -14.27
N MET A 49 26.16 18.02 -13.56
CA MET A 49 26.39 16.88 -12.68
C MET A 49 25.40 16.87 -11.51
N GLN A 50 25.22 18.01 -10.85
CA GLN A 50 24.33 18.14 -9.69
C GLN A 50 22.87 17.84 -10.05
N VAL A 51 22.38 18.38 -11.17
CA VAL A 51 21.00 18.16 -11.65
C VAL A 51 20.79 16.69 -12.06
N LYS A 52 21.78 16.05 -12.68
CA LYS A 52 21.73 14.62 -13.02
C LYS A 52 21.64 13.74 -11.77
N ASP A 53 22.49 13.99 -10.79
CA ASP A 53 22.50 13.25 -9.52
C ASP A 53 21.19 13.45 -8.76
N LEU A 54 20.70 14.70 -8.69
CA LEU A 54 19.40 15.01 -8.08
C LEU A 54 18.26 14.24 -8.74
N LYS A 55 18.22 14.20 -10.07
CA LYS A 55 17.20 13.47 -10.82
C LYS A 55 17.20 11.98 -10.48
N ALA A 56 18.39 11.38 -10.41
CA ALA A 56 18.53 9.97 -10.04
C ALA A 56 18.01 9.70 -8.62
N ASP A 57 18.32 10.57 -7.66
CA ASP A 57 17.88 10.42 -6.27
C ASP A 57 16.37 10.69 -6.11
N VAL A 58 15.78 11.61 -6.90
CA VAL A 58 14.31 11.78 -6.99
C VAL A 58 13.64 10.50 -7.49
N TYR A 59 14.20 9.84 -8.51
CA TYR A 59 13.65 8.56 -8.99
C TYR A 59 13.76 7.45 -7.95
N ARG A 60 14.89 7.32 -7.25
CA ARG A 60 15.04 6.32 -6.18
C ARG A 60 14.02 6.54 -5.06
N PHE A 61 13.87 7.80 -4.62
CA PHE A 61 12.89 8.17 -3.62
C PHE A 61 11.47 7.80 -4.05
N ASN A 62 11.10 8.11 -5.30
CA ASN A 62 9.81 7.71 -5.87
C ASN A 62 9.60 6.20 -5.88
N SER A 63 10.62 5.43 -6.32
CA SER A 63 10.56 3.97 -6.33
C SER A 63 10.38 3.39 -4.94
N ALA A 64 11.08 3.91 -3.93
CA ALA A 64 10.95 3.47 -2.54
C ALA A 64 9.52 3.68 -2.00
N MET A 65 8.90 4.82 -2.32
CA MET A 65 7.52 5.08 -1.95
C MET A 65 6.53 4.13 -2.64
N ILE A 66 6.69 3.89 -3.95
CA ILE A 66 5.84 2.97 -4.70
C ILE A 66 5.96 1.55 -4.14
N LEU A 67 7.17 1.09 -3.79
CA LEU A 67 7.37 -0.22 -3.17
C LEU A 67 6.63 -0.31 -1.84
N MET A 68 6.74 0.71 -0.99
CA MET A 68 6.06 0.75 0.30
C MET A 68 4.53 0.72 0.15
N ALA A 69 3.96 1.47 -0.80
CA ALA A 69 2.51 1.51 -1.04
C ALA A 69 1.88 0.16 -1.42
N ASN A 70 2.67 -0.68 -2.10
CA ASN A 70 2.25 -1.98 -2.61
C ASN A 70 2.55 -3.14 -1.65
N THR A 71 2.93 -2.83 -0.41
CA THR A 71 3.30 -3.83 0.58
C THR A 71 2.20 -4.03 1.62
N ASN A 72 1.74 -5.27 1.78
CA ASN A 72 0.76 -5.63 2.81
C ASN A 72 1.36 -6.53 3.92
N ASN A 73 2.56 -7.05 3.70
CA ASN A 73 3.31 -7.84 4.69
C ASN A 73 4.12 -6.90 5.60
N ARG A 74 4.13 -7.18 6.91
CA ARG A 74 4.85 -6.37 7.89
C ARG A 74 6.38 -6.35 7.69
N ASP A 75 6.99 -7.50 7.41
CA ASP A 75 8.44 -7.61 7.30
C ASP A 75 8.96 -6.91 6.04
N ASP A 76 8.28 -7.12 4.91
CA ASP A 76 8.56 -6.40 3.68
C ASP A 76 8.34 -4.89 3.85
N PHE A 77 7.32 -4.49 4.61
CA PHE A 77 7.07 -3.08 4.89
C PHE A 77 8.24 -2.44 5.64
N LEU A 78 8.80 -3.13 6.64
CA LEU A 78 9.96 -2.63 7.39
C LEU A 78 11.19 -2.46 6.49
N ILE A 79 11.44 -3.41 5.59
CA ILE A 79 12.53 -3.31 4.61
C ILE A 79 12.32 -2.11 3.67
N ASN A 80 11.10 -1.97 3.13
CA ASN A 80 10.78 -0.88 2.20
C ASN A 80 10.77 0.50 2.88
N ARG A 81 10.36 0.58 4.15
CA ARG A 81 10.46 1.80 4.96
C ARG A 81 11.91 2.21 5.17
N ASP A 82 12.79 1.26 5.46
CA ASP A 82 14.21 1.56 5.65
C ASP A 82 14.88 2.04 4.34
N GLU A 83 14.46 1.50 3.18
CA GLU A 83 14.87 2.01 1.86
C GLU A 83 14.30 3.42 1.56
N LEU A 84 13.07 3.71 2.00
CA LEU A 84 12.51 5.06 1.92
C LEU A 84 13.33 6.06 2.75
N TRP A 85 13.76 5.68 3.96
CA TRP A 85 14.62 6.52 4.79
C TRP A 85 15.99 6.75 4.17
N ARG A 86 16.61 5.71 3.63
CA ARG A 86 17.88 5.86 2.91
C ARG A 86 17.74 6.79 1.70
N SER A 87 16.76 6.57 0.84
CA SER A 87 16.55 7.40 -0.35
C SER A 87 16.16 8.85 0.00
N ARG A 88 15.42 9.06 1.09
CA ARG A 88 15.14 10.38 1.67
C ARG A 88 16.41 11.10 2.11
N GLU A 89 17.33 10.40 2.78
CA GLU A 89 18.62 10.96 3.21
C GLU A 89 19.51 11.31 2.01
N GLU A 90 19.59 10.42 1.00
CA GLU A 90 20.32 10.67 -0.25
C GLU A 90 19.78 11.91 -0.96
N LEU A 91 18.45 12.00 -1.12
CA LEU A 91 17.80 13.15 -1.74
C LEU A 91 18.00 14.44 -0.94
N SER A 92 17.99 14.37 0.39
CA SER A 92 18.29 15.52 1.26
C SER A 92 19.73 16.03 1.05
N TYR A 93 20.68 15.11 0.89
CA TYR A 93 22.06 15.47 0.58
C TYR A 93 22.20 16.10 -0.81
N ALA A 94 21.54 15.55 -1.83
CA ALA A 94 21.56 16.11 -3.18
C ALA A 94 20.98 17.54 -3.21
N VAL A 95 19.88 17.78 -2.50
CA VAL A 95 19.31 19.11 -2.30
C VAL A 95 20.33 20.06 -1.66
N LYS A 96 21.00 19.63 -0.58
CA LYS A 96 21.97 20.46 0.12
C LYS A 96 23.16 20.85 -0.75
N VAL A 97 23.64 19.93 -1.60
CA VAL A 97 24.72 20.20 -2.56
C VAL A 97 24.34 21.30 -3.56
N ILE A 98 23.08 21.34 -4.01
CA ILE A 98 22.59 22.38 -4.91
C ILE A 98 22.43 23.71 -4.18
N GLU A 99 21.89 23.71 -2.96
CA GLU A 99 21.75 24.92 -2.14
C GLU A 99 23.09 25.60 -1.84
N ASP A 100 24.13 24.82 -1.63
CA ASP A 100 25.48 25.33 -1.32
C ASP A 100 26.26 25.74 -2.59
N SER A 101 25.67 25.63 -3.78
CA SER A 101 26.31 25.95 -5.05
C SER A 101 26.43 27.47 -5.27
N VAL A 102 27.62 28.02 -5.00
CA VAL A 102 27.90 29.47 -5.02
C VAL A 102 27.85 30.09 -6.43
N ASN A 103 27.96 29.29 -7.49
CA ASN A 103 28.04 29.77 -8.88
C ASN A 103 27.03 29.06 -9.81
N ASP A 104 25.90 28.61 -9.31
CA ASP A 104 24.91 27.94 -10.15
C ASP A 104 24.35 28.90 -11.23
N PRO A 105 24.58 28.62 -12.53
CA PRO A 105 24.06 29.45 -13.61
C PRO A 105 22.54 29.46 -13.73
N TYR A 106 21.84 28.52 -13.06
CA TYR A 106 20.38 28.40 -13.05
C TYR A 106 19.79 28.51 -11.64
N ALA A 107 20.40 29.34 -10.78
CA ALA A 107 20.06 29.44 -9.35
C ALA A 107 18.56 29.64 -9.05
N ALA A 108 17.82 30.37 -9.89
CA ALA A 108 16.38 30.60 -9.67
C ALA A 108 15.58 29.30 -9.87
N GLU A 109 15.82 28.57 -10.96
CA GLU A 109 15.18 27.29 -11.24
C GLU A 109 15.59 26.22 -10.23
N SER A 110 16.87 26.16 -9.88
CA SER A 110 17.39 25.25 -8.84
C SER A 110 16.76 25.52 -7.48
N SER A 111 16.55 26.79 -7.11
CA SER A 111 15.86 27.15 -5.87
C SER A 111 14.41 26.67 -5.83
N GLU A 112 13.69 26.72 -6.96
CA GLU A 112 12.32 26.24 -7.04
C GLU A 112 12.25 24.71 -6.94
N ILE A 113 13.15 24.00 -7.63
CA ILE A 113 13.30 22.54 -7.51
C ILE A 113 13.55 22.14 -6.05
N VAL A 114 14.51 22.79 -5.40
CA VAL A 114 14.86 22.55 -3.99
C VAL A 114 13.65 22.74 -3.08
N LYS A 115 12.89 23.82 -3.27
CA LYS A 115 11.69 24.12 -2.49
C LYS A 115 10.64 23.01 -2.63
N GLN A 116 10.38 22.57 -3.85
CA GLN A 116 9.41 21.49 -4.11
C GLN A 116 9.86 20.17 -3.49
N ILE A 117 11.14 19.82 -3.61
CA ILE A 117 11.68 18.60 -2.99
C ILE A 117 11.59 18.68 -1.47
N ARG A 118 11.90 19.82 -0.84
CA ARG A 118 11.75 19.99 0.62
C ARG A 118 10.32 19.76 1.08
N GLU A 119 9.32 20.23 0.35
CA GLU A 119 7.92 19.98 0.68
C GLU A 119 7.59 18.47 0.65
N ILE A 120 8.07 17.76 -0.36
CA ILE A 120 7.91 16.29 -0.50
C ILE A 120 8.58 15.58 0.68
N LEU A 121 9.82 15.95 1.02
CA LEU A 121 10.60 15.34 2.09
C LEU A 121 9.99 15.54 3.49
N LEU A 122 9.29 16.66 3.71
CA LEU A 122 8.57 16.95 4.94
C LEU A 122 7.34 16.05 5.10
N LYS A 123 6.61 15.79 4.02
CA LYS A 123 5.41 14.94 4.03
C LYS A 123 5.71 13.44 4.03
N CYS A 124 6.97 13.06 3.82
CA CYS A 124 7.40 11.67 3.70
C CYS A 124 7.23 10.88 5.01
N GLU A 125 7.37 11.53 6.17
CA GLU A 125 7.16 10.87 7.46
C GLU A 125 5.69 10.47 7.66
N ASP A 126 4.78 11.40 7.41
CA ASP A 126 3.34 11.14 7.46
C ASP A 126 2.93 10.05 6.47
N TYR A 127 3.54 10.03 5.28
CA TYR A 127 3.33 8.97 4.28
C TYR A 127 3.68 7.58 4.82
N ALA A 128 4.85 7.43 5.44
CA ALA A 128 5.28 6.15 6.01
C ALA A 128 4.44 5.73 7.21
N ASN A 129 4.02 6.70 8.04
CA ASN A 129 3.15 6.43 9.18
C ASN A 129 1.77 5.92 8.73
N ASN A 130 1.16 6.57 7.74
CA ASN A 130 -0.12 6.13 7.16
C ASN A 130 -0.01 4.71 6.59
N GLN A 131 1.07 4.40 5.85
CA GLN A 131 1.29 3.05 5.32
C GLN A 131 1.50 2.02 6.43
N ASN A 132 2.23 2.36 7.49
CA ASN A 132 2.38 1.49 8.66
C ASN A 132 1.03 1.16 9.30
N GLU A 133 0.15 2.16 9.45
CA GLU A 133 -1.18 1.94 10.00
C GLU A 133 -2.03 1.05 9.09
N ILE A 134 -2.00 1.26 7.78
CA ILE A 134 -2.68 0.39 6.79
C ILE A 134 -2.21 -1.06 6.92
N VAL A 135 -0.90 -1.29 6.98
CA VAL A 135 -0.32 -2.63 7.15
C VAL A 135 -0.70 -3.24 8.50
N ALA A 136 -0.73 -2.44 9.58
CA ALA A 136 -1.16 -2.91 10.89
C ALA A 136 -2.63 -3.34 10.88
N LYS A 137 -3.51 -2.55 10.25
CA LYS A 137 -4.93 -2.90 10.08
C LYS A 137 -5.11 -4.18 9.28
N TYR A 138 -4.41 -4.31 8.15
CA TYR A 138 -4.41 -5.54 7.35
C TYR A 138 -4.05 -6.78 8.18
N ASN A 139 -2.96 -6.69 8.96
CA ASN A 139 -2.53 -7.80 9.79
C ASN A 139 -3.49 -8.16 10.92
N ASN A 140 -4.33 -7.22 11.38
CA ASN A 140 -5.34 -7.50 12.39
C ASN A 140 -6.54 -8.25 11.82
N PHE A 141 -6.86 -8.10 10.52
CA PHE A 141 -8.03 -8.76 9.94
C PHE A 141 -7.75 -9.92 8.98
N LYS A 142 -6.53 -10.08 8.47
CA LYS A 142 -6.19 -11.05 7.41
C LYS A 142 -6.61 -12.49 7.67
N ASP A 143 -6.67 -12.92 8.93
CA ASP A 143 -7.06 -14.29 9.34
C ASP A 143 -8.57 -14.42 9.56
N GLY A 144 -9.33 -13.33 9.42
CA GLY A 144 -10.78 -13.29 9.59
C GLY A 144 -11.55 -14.25 8.68
N PRO A 145 -11.20 -14.39 7.38
CA PRO A 145 -11.81 -15.37 6.48
C PRO A 145 -11.68 -16.81 7.00
N ASP A 146 -10.50 -17.21 7.45
CA ASP A 146 -10.25 -18.57 7.95
C ASP A 146 -11.06 -18.85 9.23
N VAL A 147 -11.18 -17.86 10.12
CA VAL A 147 -12.02 -17.96 11.32
C VAL A 147 -13.49 -18.20 10.95
N LEU A 148 -14.00 -17.49 9.94
CA LEU A 148 -15.38 -17.66 9.47
C LEU A 148 -15.61 -18.98 8.77
N GLU A 149 -14.69 -19.41 7.90
CA GLU A 149 -14.78 -20.68 7.22
C GLU A 149 -14.90 -21.83 8.22
N ASN A 150 -14.12 -21.78 9.31
CA ASN A 150 -14.21 -22.76 10.40
C ASN A 150 -15.58 -22.75 11.10
N VAL A 151 -16.16 -21.57 11.36
CA VAL A 151 -17.50 -21.45 11.96
C VAL A 151 -18.57 -22.06 11.04
N PHE A 152 -18.59 -21.69 9.76
CA PHE A 152 -19.58 -22.23 8.84
C PHE A 152 -19.37 -23.72 8.54
N ARG A 153 -18.13 -24.21 8.58
CA ARG A 153 -17.84 -25.64 8.54
C ARG A 153 -18.49 -26.36 9.72
N ASN A 154 -18.32 -25.87 10.95
CA ASN A 154 -18.94 -26.48 12.14
C ASN A 154 -20.49 -26.51 12.04
N ILE A 155 -21.10 -25.43 11.53
CA ILE A 155 -22.55 -25.38 11.31
C ILE A 155 -22.96 -26.45 10.29
N ARG A 156 -22.29 -26.52 9.13
CA ARG A 156 -22.58 -27.52 8.09
C ARG A 156 -22.40 -28.95 8.56
N GLU A 157 -21.35 -29.22 9.33
CA GLU A 157 -21.15 -30.55 9.92
C GLU A 157 -22.29 -30.92 10.86
N THR A 158 -22.77 -29.97 11.66
CA THR A 158 -23.93 -30.18 12.54
C THR A 158 -25.21 -30.41 11.75
N GLU A 159 -25.46 -29.60 10.71
CA GLU A 159 -26.58 -29.80 9.78
C GLU A 159 -26.53 -31.18 9.13
N GLN A 160 -25.37 -31.62 8.63
CA GLN A 160 -25.19 -32.97 8.05
C GLN A 160 -25.47 -34.11 9.04
N LEU A 161 -25.25 -33.91 10.34
CA LEU A 161 -25.61 -34.89 11.36
C LEU A 161 -27.13 -34.92 11.57
N VAL A 162 -27.78 -33.76 11.58
CA VAL A 162 -29.23 -33.63 11.71
C VAL A 162 -29.95 -34.23 10.51
N SER A 163 -29.43 -34.05 9.29
CA SER A 163 -30.02 -34.58 8.06
C SER A 163 -30.03 -36.12 7.95
N ARG A 164 -29.37 -36.84 8.86
CA ARG A 164 -29.38 -38.32 8.91
C ARG A 164 -30.60 -38.87 9.65
N ARG A 165 -31.41 -38.00 10.25
CA ARG A 165 -32.65 -38.37 10.93
C ARG A 165 -33.75 -38.63 9.90
N GLU A 166 -34.72 -39.45 10.29
CA GLU A 166 -36.00 -39.48 9.61
C GLU A 166 -36.81 -38.26 10.05
N PHE A 167 -37.25 -37.44 9.09
CA PHE A 167 -38.07 -36.26 9.34
C PHE A 167 -39.54 -36.54 9.00
N SER A 168 -40.45 -35.93 9.77
CA SER A 168 -41.81 -35.73 9.27
C SER A 168 -41.80 -34.74 8.09
N PRO A 169 -42.84 -34.71 7.24
CA PRO A 169 -42.96 -33.72 6.17
C PRO A 169 -42.85 -32.27 6.67
N GLU A 170 -43.40 -31.96 7.85
CA GLU A 170 -43.31 -30.63 8.46
C GLU A 170 -41.89 -30.30 8.97
N GLU A 171 -41.19 -31.29 9.53
CA GLU A 171 -39.80 -31.14 9.98
C GLU A 171 -38.86 -30.92 8.81
N GLU A 172 -39.08 -31.63 7.70
CA GLU A 172 -38.28 -31.46 6.48
C GLU A 172 -38.39 -30.05 5.92
N VAL A 173 -39.60 -29.46 5.87
CA VAL A 173 -39.79 -28.06 5.44
C VAL A 173 -39.04 -27.09 6.35
N ARG A 174 -39.10 -27.28 7.68
CA ARG A 174 -38.39 -26.41 8.65
C ARG A 174 -36.88 -26.53 8.48
N TYR A 175 -36.37 -27.74 8.34
CA TYR A 175 -34.95 -28.00 8.13
C TYR A 175 -34.42 -27.38 6.83
N VAL A 176 -35.18 -27.47 5.73
CA VAL A 176 -34.84 -26.82 4.45
C VAL A 176 -34.82 -25.29 4.59
N GLN A 177 -35.76 -24.70 5.33
CA GLN A 177 -35.76 -23.25 5.58
C GLN A 177 -34.53 -22.79 6.37
N ILE A 178 -34.16 -23.52 7.42
CA ILE A 178 -32.99 -23.23 8.26
C ILE A 178 -31.70 -23.30 7.43
N THR A 179 -31.48 -24.39 6.69
CA THR A 179 -30.27 -24.58 5.87
C THR A 179 -30.19 -23.58 4.72
N SER A 180 -31.32 -23.16 4.15
CA SER A 180 -31.37 -22.10 3.13
C SER A 180 -30.99 -20.74 3.71
N ALA A 181 -31.52 -20.39 4.89
CA ALA A 181 -31.16 -19.14 5.58
C ALA A 181 -29.69 -19.11 5.97
N ARG A 182 -29.14 -20.23 6.44
CA ARG A 182 -27.70 -20.39 6.70
C ARG A 182 -26.85 -20.14 5.47
N ALA A 183 -27.23 -20.70 4.32
CA ALA A 183 -26.50 -20.50 3.06
C ALA A 183 -26.50 -19.02 2.63
N ILE A 184 -27.65 -18.34 2.75
CA ILE A 184 -27.75 -16.89 2.46
C ILE A 184 -26.85 -16.09 3.41
N TYR A 185 -26.85 -16.43 4.70
CA TYR A 185 -26.01 -15.78 5.70
C TYR A 185 -24.52 -16.00 5.43
N GLU A 186 -24.12 -17.24 5.12
CA GLU A 186 -22.76 -17.60 4.73
C GLU A 186 -22.29 -16.79 3.51
N THR A 187 -23.07 -16.76 2.43
CA THR A 187 -22.75 -15.99 1.23
C THR A 187 -22.60 -14.50 1.55
N ALA A 188 -23.50 -13.93 2.35
CA ALA A 188 -23.41 -12.51 2.73
C ALA A 188 -22.11 -12.21 3.52
N VAL A 189 -21.67 -13.13 4.37
CA VAL A 189 -20.44 -12.99 5.15
C VAL A 189 -19.18 -13.18 4.30
N GLU A 190 -19.20 -14.10 3.32
CA GLU A 190 -18.11 -14.26 2.34
C GLU A 190 -17.90 -12.99 1.52
N GLU A 191 -19.00 -12.30 1.15
CA GLU A 191 -18.94 -11.02 0.45
C GLU A 191 -18.22 -9.92 1.26
N LEU A 192 -18.20 -10.00 2.60
CA LEU A 192 -17.58 -9.00 3.46
C LEU A 192 -16.11 -8.79 3.13
N PHE A 193 -15.35 -9.88 3.02
CA PHE A 193 -13.91 -9.84 2.76
C PHE A 193 -13.57 -9.65 1.27
N ALA A 194 -14.57 -9.73 0.40
CA ALA A 194 -14.44 -9.40 -1.02
C ALA A 194 -14.65 -7.90 -1.32
N CYS A 195 -15.13 -7.12 -0.34
CA CYS A 195 -15.38 -5.69 -0.48
C CYS A 195 -14.12 -4.92 -0.88
N LYS A 196 -14.27 -3.99 -1.82
CA LYS A 196 -13.17 -3.14 -2.32
C LYS A 196 -13.23 -1.70 -1.81
N SER A 197 -14.33 -1.30 -1.18
CA SER A 197 -14.53 0.06 -0.66
C SER A 197 -15.30 0.05 0.66
N SER A 198 -15.16 1.12 1.43
CA SER A 198 -15.89 1.31 2.69
C SER A 198 -17.40 1.46 2.45
N THR A 199 -17.78 2.01 1.28
CA THR A 199 -19.20 2.16 0.87
C THR A 199 -19.83 0.80 0.59
N GLU A 200 -19.20 -0.01 -0.26
CA GLU A 200 -19.66 -1.38 -0.56
C GLU A 200 -19.79 -2.23 0.71
N MET A 201 -18.80 -2.10 1.60
CA MET A 201 -18.82 -2.81 2.87
C MET A 201 -20.01 -2.44 3.74
N THR A 202 -20.45 -1.19 3.74
CA THR A 202 -21.64 -0.76 4.51
C THR A 202 -22.91 -1.48 4.03
N GLU A 203 -23.08 -1.60 2.70
CA GLU A 203 -24.22 -2.32 2.12
C GLU A 203 -24.18 -3.82 2.43
N VAL A 204 -22.99 -4.42 2.41
CA VAL A 204 -22.77 -5.83 2.76
C VAL A 204 -23.07 -6.07 4.24
N VAL A 205 -22.63 -5.19 5.15
CA VAL A 205 -22.93 -5.29 6.58
C VAL A 205 -24.43 -5.27 6.85
N ASP A 206 -25.19 -4.43 6.15
CA ASP A 206 -26.66 -4.42 6.27
C ASP A 206 -27.30 -5.74 5.80
N ARG A 207 -26.79 -6.34 4.72
CA ARG A 207 -27.26 -7.66 4.25
C ARG A 207 -26.95 -8.75 5.26
N ILE A 208 -25.73 -8.74 5.78
CA ILE A 208 -25.27 -9.67 6.82
C ILE A 208 -26.13 -9.57 8.07
N GLN A 209 -26.44 -8.35 8.54
CA GLN A 209 -27.27 -8.15 9.72
C GLN A 209 -28.66 -8.76 9.53
N LYS A 210 -29.30 -8.52 8.38
CA LYS A 210 -30.62 -9.06 8.05
C LYS A 210 -30.61 -10.59 7.95
N SER A 211 -29.62 -11.17 7.27
CA SER A 211 -29.53 -12.62 7.12
C SER A 211 -29.15 -13.30 8.44
N HIS A 212 -28.33 -12.67 9.26
CA HIS A 212 -28.03 -13.12 10.63
C HIS A 212 -29.30 -13.14 11.49
N GLU A 213 -30.07 -12.05 11.53
CA GLU A 213 -31.31 -11.95 12.31
C GLU A 213 -32.35 -12.99 11.87
N GLU A 214 -32.54 -13.19 10.56
CA GLU A 214 -33.46 -14.20 10.04
C GLU A 214 -33.02 -15.62 10.40
N TYR A 215 -31.73 -15.91 10.27
CA TYR A 215 -31.20 -17.22 10.64
C TYR A 215 -31.30 -17.46 12.16
N MET A 216 -31.01 -16.44 12.99
CA MET A 216 -31.23 -16.46 14.45
C MET A 216 -32.68 -16.74 14.81
N ARG A 217 -33.63 -16.10 14.12
CA ARG A 217 -35.05 -16.31 14.34
C ARG A 217 -35.43 -17.76 14.05
N LEU A 218 -35.04 -18.28 12.88
CA LEU A 218 -35.37 -19.65 12.46
C LEU A 218 -34.77 -20.72 13.37
N ILE A 219 -33.54 -20.55 13.87
CA ILE A 219 -32.94 -21.49 14.83
C ILE A 219 -33.70 -21.46 16.17
N ASN A 220 -34.04 -20.28 16.69
CA ASN A 220 -34.75 -20.17 17.96
C ASN A 220 -36.17 -20.73 17.88
N ASP A 221 -36.89 -20.49 16.78
CA ASP A 221 -38.25 -21.00 16.55
C ASP A 221 -38.29 -22.53 16.44
N ASN A 222 -37.15 -23.18 16.13
CA ASN A 222 -37.05 -24.62 15.89
C ASN A 222 -36.11 -25.35 16.86
N VAL A 223 -35.69 -24.70 17.95
CA VAL A 223 -34.72 -25.28 18.90
C VAL A 223 -35.21 -26.57 19.56
N ASP A 224 -36.52 -26.66 19.82
CA ASP A 224 -37.12 -27.85 20.45
C ASP A 224 -37.17 -29.06 19.49
N VAL A 225 -37.11 -28.79 18.17
CA VAL A 225 -37.15 -29.80 17.11
C VAL A 225 -35.74 -30.22 16.70
N PHE A 226 -34.81 -29.26 16.62
CA PHE A 226 -33.43 -29.48 16.22
C PHE A 226 -32.44 -28.92 17.27
N PRO A 227 -32.41 -29.47 18.49
CA PRO A 227 -31.60 -28.92 19.59
C PRO A 227 -30.10 -28.99 19.31
N GLU A 228 -29.65 -29.87 18.42
CA GLU A 228 -28.25 -30.06 18.05
C GLU A 228 -27.67 -28.83 17.35
N LEU A 229 -28.51 -28.10 16.61
CA LEU A 229 -28.09 -26.90 15.89
C LEU A 229 -27.72 -25.76 16.84
N LYS A 230 -28.28 -25.76 18.07
CA LYS A 230 -28.13 -24.66 19.03
C LYS A 230 -26.67 -24.37 19.38
N HIS A 231 -25.87 -25.39 19.67
CA HIS A 231 -24.50 -25.18 20.12
C HIS A 231 -23.62 -24.55 19.04
N ALA A 232 -23.59 -25.15 17.84
CA ALA A 232 -22.81 -24.63 16.71
C ALA A 232 -23.27 -23.22 16.33
N PHE A 233 -24.56 -22.95 16.50
CA PHE A 233 -25.14 -21.65 16.23
C PHE A 233 -24.80 -20.58 17.28
N ASP A 234 -24.85 -20.92 18.57
CA ASP A 234 -24.44 -20.02 19.65
C ASP A 234 -22.96 -19.62 19.49
N GLU A 235 -22.10 -20.56 19.07
CA GLU A 235 -20.71 -20.29 18.71
C GLU A 235 -20.59 -19.31 17.53
N ALA A 236 -21.39 -19.51 16.49
CA ALA A 236 -21.43 -18.62 15.33
C ALA A 236 -21.88 -17.20 15.70
N ASN A 237 -22.91 -17.07 16.53
CA ASN A 237 -23.43 -15.79 17.02
C ASN A 237 -22.40 -15.05 17.88
N VAL A 238 -21.69 -15.76 18.78
CA VAL A 238 -20.61 -15.17 19.58
C VAL A 238 -19.49 -14.67 18.67
N THR A 239 -19.10 -15.46 17.67
CA THR A 239 -18.04 -15.09 16.72
C THR A 239 -18.45 -13.88 15.88
N PHE A 240 -19.69 -13.85 15.40
CA PHE A 240 -20.26 -12.73 14.68
C PHE A 240 -20.22 -11.43 15.49
N LYS A 241 -20.69 -11.45 16.74
CA LYS A 241 -20.63 -10.28 17.62
C LYS A 241 -19.20 -9.79 17.84
N LYS A 242 -18.24 -10.71 17.97
CA LYS A 242 -16.81 -10.37 18.10
C LYS A 242 -16.23 -9.78 16.81
N MET A 243 -16.70 -10.22 15.64
CA MET A 243 -16.24 -9.72 14.34
C MET A 243 -16.53 -8.24 14.14
N PHE A 244 -17.71 -7.78 14.59
CA PHE A 244 -18.14 -6.39 14.48
C PHE A 244 -17.96 -5.58 15.77
N ALA A 245 -17.38 -6.18 16.80
CA ALA A 245 -16.99 -5.46 18.00
C ALA A 245 -15.82 -4.50 17.71
N ASN A 246 -15.57 -3.56 18.62
CA ASN A 246 -14.39 -2.70 18.53
C ASN A 246 -13.10 -3.55 18.43
N LYS A 247 -12.28 -3.30 17.41
CA LYS A 247 -11.09 -4.09 17.02
C LYS A 247 -11.38 -5.52 16.53
N GLY A 248 -12.63 -5.84 16.19
CA GLY A 248 -12.98 -7.07 15.51
C GLY A 248 -12.56 -7.07 14.04
N TYR A 249 -12.47 -8.25 13.43
CA TYR A 249 -12.07 -8.44 12.03
C TYR A 249 -12.83 -7.52 11.06
N GLY A 250 -14.15 -7.40 11.21
CA GLY A 250 -14.98 -6.53 10.38
C GLY A 250 -14.64 -5.06 10.59
N SER A 251 -14.56 -4.58 11.84
CA SER A 251 -14.22 -3.17 12.12
C SER A 251 -12.81 -2.79 11.65
N GLU A 252 -11.85 -3.71 11.75
CA GLU A 252 -10.48 -3.51 11.25
C GLU A 252 -10.43 -3.51 9.72
N LEU A 253 -11.21 -4.35 9.04
CA LEU A 253 -11.37 -4.32 7.58
C LEU A 253 -11.99 -2.99 7.12
N TYR A 254 -13.06 -2.53 7.77
CA TYR A 254 -13.69 -1.25 7.44
C TYR A 254 -12.71 -0.09 7.56
N SER A 255 -11.98 -0.05 8.68
CA SER A 255 -10.94 0.95 8.92
C SER A 255 -9.83 0.88 7.85
N TYR A 256 -9.38 -0.33 7.49
CA TYR A 256 -8.41 -0.53 6.43
C TYR A 256 -8.87 0.03 5.09
N LEU A 257 -10.12 -0.24 4.69
CA LEU A 257 -10.67 0.26 3.42
C LEU A 257 -10.76 1.79 3.41
N GLN A 258 -11.21 2.41 4.49
CA GLN A 258 -11.21 3.88 4.62
C GLN A 258 -9.81 4.48 4.50
N MET A 259 -8.81 3.84 5.12
CA MET A 259 -7.43 4.32 5.05
C MET A 259 -6.82 4.13 3.65
N LYS A 260 -7.17 3.04 2.94
CA LYS A 260 -6.76 2.85 1.55
C LYS A 260 -7.38 3.92 0.63
N GLU A 261 -8.64 4.27 0.82
CA GLU A 261 -9.29 5.35 0.05
C GLU A 261 -8.59 6.71 0.28
N VAL A 262 -8.18 7.02 1.51
CA VAL A 262 -7.39 8.22 1.83
C VAL A 262 -5.99 8.13 1.20
N GLN A 263 -5.36 6.95 1.24
CA GLN A 263 -4.03 6.71 0.71
C GLN A 263 -3.95 6.95 -0.80
N ASP A 264 -4.99 6.60 -1.57
CA ASP A 264 -5.03 6.87 -3.01
C ASP A 264 -4.88 8.37 -3.30
N GLY A 265 -5.53 9.23 -2.50
CA GLY A 265 -5.38 10.68 -2.61
C GLY A 265 -3.98 11.18 -2.28
N ILE A 266 -3.34 10.57 -1.28
CA ILE A 266 -1.96 10.87 -0.89
C ILE A 266 -0.98 10.45 -2.00
N ASP A 267 -1.14 9.24 -2.54
CA ASP A 267 -0.33 8.72 -3.65
C ASP A 267 -0.47 9.62 -4.89
N MET A 268 -1.67 10.10 -5.20
CA MET A 268 -1.90 11.06 -6.29
C MET A 268 -1.13 12.37 -6.07
N TYR A 269 -1.14 12.93 -4.86
CA TYR A 269 -0.38 14.13 -4.52
C TYR A 269 1.11 13.93 -4.78
N PHE A 270 1.70 12.86 -4.22
CA PHE A 270 3.12 12.58 -4.36
C PHE A 270 3.54 12.30 -5.81
N ASN A 271 2.77 11.48 -6.52
CA ASN A 271 3.02 11.19 -7.94
C ASN A 271 2.98 12.46 -8.80
N LYS A 272 2.13 13.43 -8.45
CA LYS A 272 2.09 14.72 -9.13
C LYS A 272 3.31 15.57 -8.76
N ALA A 273 3.61 15.72 -7.47
CA ALA A 273 4.72 16.54 -6.99
C ALA A 273 6.07 16.07 -7.56
N ILE A 274 6.32 14.76 -7.57
CA ILE A 274 7.54 14.17 -8.14
C ILE A 274 7.62 14.42 -9.65
N ARG A 275 6.50 14.26 -10.37
CA ARG A 275 6.44 14.56 -11.82
C ARG A 275 6.73 16.03 -12.12
N ASP A 276 6.25 16.94 -11.29
CA ASP A 276 6.48 18.38 -11.48
C ASP A 276 7.95 18.73 -11.19
N VAL A 277 8.57 18.16 -10.15
CA VAL A 277 10.01 18.27 -9.89
C VAL A 277 10.84 17.78 -11.09
N ILE A 278 10.51 16.60 -11.64
CA ILE A 278 11.23 16.04 -12.79
C ILE A 278 11.12 16.97 -14.01
N LYS A 279 9.95 17.57 -14.27
CA LYS A 279 9.80 18.55 -15.37
C LYS A 279 10.68 19.78 -15.18
N GLU A 280 10.82 20.29 -13.96
CA GLU A 280 11.70 21.44 -13.70
C GLU A 280 13.18 21.06 -13.90
N ILE A 281 13.59 19.88 -13.44
CA ILE A 281 14.92 19.31 -13.71
C ILE A 281 15.16 19.20 -15.23
N ASP A 282 14.20 18.68 -15.99
CA ASP A 282 14.30 18.52 -17.45
C ASP A 282 14.49 19.86 -18.16
N LYS A 283 13.88 20.95 -17.67
CA LYS A 283 14.08 22.30 -18.23
C LYS A 283 15.54 22.75 -18.08
N ILE A 284 16.17 22.49 -16.93
CA ILE A 284 17.59 22.82 -16.72
C ILE A 284 18.48 21.94 -17.63
N GLU A 285 18.19 20.64 -17.72
CA GLU A 285 18.92 19.73 -18.63
C GLU A 285 18.86 20.17 -20.09
N ILE A 286 17.70 20.65 -20.58
CA ILE A 286 17.54 21.18 -21.94
C ILE A 286 18.41 22.43 -22.15
N LYS A 287 18.42 23.36 -21.20
CA LYS A 287 19.24 24.58 -21.27
C LYS A 287 20.74 24.25 -21.28
N LEU A 288 21.16 23.30 -20.44
CA LEU A 288 22.54 22.81 -20.39
C LEU A 288 22.94 22.15 -21.72
N LYS A 289 22.10 21.25 -22.26
CA LYS A 289 22.35 20.61 -23.57
C LYS A 289 22.46 21.65 -24.69
N ALA A 290 21.58 22.65 -24.72
CA ALA A 290 21.62 23.70 -25.75
C ALA A 290 22.91 24.52 -25.71
N ARG A 291 23.53 24.70 -24.54
CA ARG A 291 24.81 25.40 -24.40
C ARG A 291 26.00 24.57 -24.91
N PHE A 292 25.93 23.25 -24.75
CA PHE A 292 27.00 22.33 -25.11
C PHE A 292 26.79 21.64 -26.47
N ASN A 293 25.74 22.01 -27.22
CA ASN A 293 25.56 21.72 -28.64
C ASN A 293 26.08 22.86 -29.52
#